data_AF-A0A846NEF6-F1
#
_entry.id   AF-A0A846NEF6-F1
#
_cell.length_a   1.000
_cell.length_b   1.000
_cell.length_c   1.000
_cell.angle_alpha   90.00
_cell.angle_beta   90.00
_cell.angle_gamma   90.00
#
_symmetry.space_group_name_H-M   'P 1'
#
loop_
_entity.id
_entity.type
_entity.pdbx_description
1 polymer ?
#
loop_
_entity_poly.entity_id
_entity_poly.type
_entity_poly.pdbx_seq_one_letter_code
_entity_poly.pdbx_strand_id
1 'polypeptide(L)'
;EYEFVSGAEAYQKGLFNKEIETLLTNAKRIGEIIREEVGQEKYEEVLPYLPVCSNCGRIYTTKAYDFLPKEDKVLYTCEGTEIKGQWLKGCGHKGEANYAKGEGKISWK
;
A
#
# COMPACT_ATOMS: atom_id res chain seq x y z
N GLU A 1 15.96 26.01 10.68
CA GLU A 1 16.84 24.84 10.73
C GLU A 1 16.18 23.73 9.92
N TYR A 2 16.94 22.99 9.12
CA TYR A 2 16.42 21.92 8.27
C TYR A 2 16.88 20.57 8.84
N GLU A 3 15.97 19.61 8.91
CA GLU A 3 16.27 18.23 9.31
C GLU A 3 15.95 17.30 8.14
N PHE A 4 16.92 16.44 7.79
CA PHE A 4 16.72 15.40 6.79
C PHE A 4 16.07 14.18 7.42
N VAL A 5 15.01 13.66 6.78
CA VAL A 5 14.34 12.42 7.18
C VAL A 5 14.23 11.49 5.97
N SER A 6 14.78 10.28 6.09
CA SER A 6 14.60 9.23 5.08
C SER A 6 13.17 8.70 5.12
N GLY A 7 12.52 8.61 3.95
CA GLY A 7 11.17 8.05 3.85
C GLY A 7 11.10 6.61 4.37
N ALA A 8 12.09 5.77 4.04
CA ALA A 8 12.12 4.39 4.52
C ALA A 8 12.24 4.31 6.06
N GLU A 9 13.10 5.14 6.65
CA GLU A 9 13.23 5.22 8.10
C GLU A 9 11.97 5.76 8.75
N ALA A 10 11.27 6.70 8.12
CA ALA A 10 10.01 7.23 8.64
C ALA A 10 8.92 6.16 8.76
N TYR A 11 8.78 5.29 7.75
CA TYR A 11 7.89 4.13 7.81
C TYR A 11 8.32 3.13 8.88
N GLN A 12 9.61 2.79 8.94
CA GLN A 12 10.14 1.82 9.93
C GLN A 12 10.01 2.32 11.38
N LYS A 13 10.16 3.62 11.60
CA LYS A 13 9.98 4.28 12.92
C LYS A 13 8.51 4.54 13.24
N GLY A 14 7.59 4.19 12.36
CA GLY A 14 6.15 4.33 12.57
C GLY A 14 5.64 5.77 12.54
N LEU A 15 6.38 6.71 11.93
CA LEU A 15 5.99 8.12 11.87
C LEU A 15 4.67 8.36 11.12
N PHE A 16 4.22 7.40 10.32
CA PHE A 16 2.99 7.48 9.53
C PHE A 16 1.90 6.51 9.98
N ASN A 17 2.06 5.80 11.10
CA ASN A 17 1.16 4.70 11.47
C ASN A 17 -0.29 5.16 11.62
N LYS A 18 -0.49 6.32 12.24
CA LYS A 18 -1.83 6.91 12.46
C LYS A 18 -2.48 7.32 11.14
N GLU A 19 -1.70 7.91 10.24
CA GLU A 19 -2.15 8.34 8.91
C GLU A 19 -2.50 7.13 8.05
N ILE A 20 -1.67 6.08 8.08
CA ILE A 20 -1.93 4.81 7.38
C ILE A 20 -3.24 4.20 7.87
N GLU A 21 -3.43 4.08 9.19
CA GLU A 21 -4.65 3.51 9.76
C GLU A 21 -5.89 4.35 9.39
N THR A 22 -5.78 5.67 9.44
CA THR A 22 -6.86 6.59 9.05
C THR A 22 -7.21 6.41 7.57
N LEU A 23 -6.21 6.38 6.69
CA LEU A 23 -6.40 6.18 5.25
C LEU A 23 -7.05 4.83 4.94
N LEU A 24 -6.52 3.75 5.52
CA LEU A 24 -6.99 2.40 5.23
C LEU A 24 -8.39 2.12 5.80
N THR A 25 -8.71 2.67 6.97
CA THR A 25 -10.07 2.61 7.52
C THR A 25 -11.09 3.32 6.62
N ASN A 26 -10.67 4.35 5.89
CA ASN A 26 -11.51 5.15 5.00
C ASN A 26 -11.30 4.83 3.50
N ALA A 27 -10.63 3.71 3.18
CA ALA A 27 -10.15 3.44 1.82
C ALA A 27 -11.27 3.50 0.77
N LYS A 28 -12.47 2.98 1.08
CA LYS A 28 -13.63 3.04 0.18
C LYS A 28 -14.00 4.48 -0.18
N ARG A 29 -14.11 5.35 0.83
CA ARG A 29 -14.47 6.76 0.63
C ARG A 29 -13.39 7.50 -0.17
N ILE A 30 -12.12 7.19 0.09
CA ILE A 30 -11.00 7.75 -0.65
C ILE A 30 -11.03 7.30 -2.11
N GLY A 31 -11.33 6.03 -2.37
CA GLY A 31 -11.50 5.48 -3.73
C GLY A 31 -12.59 6.21 -4.51
N GLU A 32 -13.74 6.47 -3.89
CA GLU A 32 -14.84 7.27 -4.48
C GLU A 32 -14.36 8.68 -4.87
N ILE A 33 -13.68 9.38 -3.96
CA ILE A 33 -13.14 10.73 -4.21
C ILE A 33 -12.10 10.70 -5.35
N ILE A 34 -11.18 9.74 -5.35
CA ILE A 34 -10.16 9.64 -6.40
C ILE A 34 -10.80 9.37 -7.77
N ARG A 35 -11.86 8.56 -7.82
CA ARG A 35 -12.63 8.38 -9.05
C ARG A 35 -13.30 9.68 -9.49
N GLU A 36 -13.95 10.38 -8.58
CA GLU A 36 -14.67 11.63 -8.87
C GLU A 36 -13.73 12.75 -9.35
N GLU A 37 -12.58 12.91 -8.72
CA GLU A 37 -11.66 14.02 -8.98
C GLU A 37 -10.71 13.76 -10.16
N VAL A 38 -10.25 12.52 -10.34
CA VAL A 38 -9.20 12.20 -11.33
C VAL A 38 -9.50 10.99 -12.20
N GLY A 39 -10.72 10.43 -12.12
CA GLY A 39 -11.17 9.33 -12.98
C GLY A 39 -10.46 8.00 -12.74
N GLN A 40 -9.77 7.82 -11.61
CA GLN A 40 -9.04 6.59 -11.31
C GLN A 40 -9.87 5.65 -10.43
N GLU A 41 -10.28 4.53 -11.01
CA GLU A 41 -11.18 3.55 -10.36
C GLU A 41 -10.44 2.50 -9.52
N LYS A 42 -9.11 2.34 -9.71
CA LYS A 42 -8.37 1.22 -9.07
C LYS A 42 -8.52 1.16 -7.54
N TYR A 43 -8.66 2.30 -6.87
CA TYR A 43 -8.73 2.35 -5.41
C TYR A 43 -10.13 2.08 -4.85
N GLU A 44 -11.11 1.84 -5.71
CA GLU A 44 -12.41 1.30 -5.29
C GLU A 44 -12.30 -0.18 -4.91
N GLU A 45 -11.33 -0.89 -5.49
CA GLU A 45 -11.11 -2.32 -5.27
C GLU A 45 -9.79 -2.64 -4.57
N VAL A 46 -8.80 -1.74 -4.64
CA VAL A 46 -7.44 -1.94 -4.14
C VAL A 46 -7.20 -0.94 -3.03
N LEU A 47 -6.71 -1.40 -1.87
CA LEU A 47 -6.32 -0.48 -0.81
C LEU A 47 -5.14 0.41 -1.27
N PRO A 48 -5.09 1.70 -0.90
CA PRO A 48 -4.03 2.63 -1.28
C PRO A 48 -2.72 2.40 -0.51
N TYR A 49 -2.28 1.15 -0.47
CA TYR A 49 -1.08 0.69 0.21
C TYR A 49 -0.33 -0.31 -0.67
N LEU A 50 1.00 -0.20 -0.68
CA LEU A 50 1.93 -1.03 -1.45
C LEU A 50 2.77 -1.86 -0.48
N PRO A 51 2.32 -3.07 -0.11
CA PRO A 51 3.07 -4.01 0.70
C PRO A 51 4.40 -4.39 0.06
N VAL A 52 5.43 -4.59 0.87
CA VAL A 52 6.63 -5.30 0.46
C VAL A 52 6.30 -6.79 0.42
N CYS A 53 6.38 -7.42 -0.76
CA CYS A 53 6.16 -8.86 -0.85
C CYS A 53 7.21 -9.61 -0.03
N SER A 54 6.80 -10.30 1.03
CA SER A 54 7.68 -11.10 1.90
C SER A 54 8.46 -12.20 1.15
N ASN A 55 7.96 -12.66 0.00
CA ASN A 55 8.62 -13.69 -0.81
C ASN A 55 9.65 -13.13 -1.81
N CYS A 56 9.40 -11.96 -2.43
CA CYS A 56 10.25 -11.46 -3.53
C CYS A 56 10.72 -10.01 -3.39
N GLY A 57 10.34 -9.32 -2.31
CA GLY A 57 10.74 -7.95 -1.99
C GLY A 57 10.11 -6.85 -2.86
N ARG A 58 9.31 -7.20 -3.87
CA ARG A 58 8.67 -6.22 -4.77
C ARG A 58 7.43 -5.59 -4.13
N ILE A 59 7.20 -4.31 -4.44
CA ILE A 59 6.03 -3.54 -3.97
C ILE A 59 5.04 -3.19 -5.09
N TYR A 60 5.49 -3.10 -6.34
CA TYR A 60 4.60 -2.68 -7.44
C TYR A 60 3.74 -3.82 -7.98
N THR A 61 4.16 -5.08 -7.73
CA THR A 61 3.42 -6.27 -8.17
C THR A 61 2.41 -6.75 -7.13
N THR A 62 2.25 -6.04 -6.01
CA THR A 62 1.36 -6.43 -4.91
C THR A 62 0.06 -5.63 -4.94
N LYS A 63 -1.07 -6.32 -4.81
CA LYS A 63 -2.40 -5.74 -4.62
C LYS A 63 -2.85 -5.97 -3.18
N ALA A 64 -3.00 -4.90 -2.42
CA ALA A 64 -3.57 -4.95 -1.06
C ALA A 64 -5.09 -5.01 -1.16
N TYR A 65 -5.72 -5.98 -0.47
CA TYR A 65 -7.15 -6.24 -0.60
C TYR A 65 -7.92 -6.21 0.72
N ASP A 66 -7.24 -6.30 1.87
CA ASP A 66 -7.91 -6.24 3.17
C ASP A 66 -7.02 -5.56 4.23
N PHE A 67 -7.67 -4.92 5.20
CA PHE A 67 -7.02 -4.17 6.28
C PHE A 67 -7.51 -4.68 7.63
N LEU A 68 -6.58 -5.18 8.45
CA LEU A 68 -6.83 -5.76 9.76
C LEU A 68 -6.17 -4.89 10.84
N PRO A 69 -6.78 -3.76 11.23
CA PRO A 69 -6.18 -2.80 12.16
C PRO A 69 -5.86 -3.40 13.53
N LYS A 70 -6.68 -4.36 14.00
CA LYS A 70 -6.45 -5.03 15.30
C LYS A 70 -5.21 -5.93 15.32
N GLU A 71 -4.70 -6.30 14.16
CA GLU A 71 -3.51 -7.15 14.00
C GLU A 71 -2.31 -6.37 13.43
N ASP A 72 -2.46 -5.06 13.23
CA ASP A 72 -1.49 -4.21 12.53
C ASP A 72 -1.17 -4.69 11.09
N LYS A 73 -2.13 -5.33 10.40
CA LYS A 73 -1.87 -6.04 9.13
C LYS A 73 -2.63 -5.50 7.92
N VAL A 74 -2.00 -5.63 6.76
CA VAL A 74 -2.61 -5.51 5.44
C VAL A 74 -2.43 -6.83 4.69
N LEU A 75 -3.51 -7.39 4.15
CA LEU A 75 -3.46 -8.61 3.34
C LEU A 75 -3.24 -8.27 1.86
N TYR A 76 -2.42 -9.07 1.17
CA TYR A 76 -2.06 -8.80 -0.21
C TYR A 76 -1.81 -10.04 -1.07
N THR A 77 -1.90 -9.85 -2.39
CA THR A 77 -1.49 -10.81 -3.42
C THR A 77 -0.38 -10.22 -4.28
N CYS A 78 0.66 -10.99 -4.61
CA CYS A 78 1.73 -10.59 -5.53
C CYS A 78 1.40 -11.09 -6.95
N GLU A 79 0.39 -10.50 -7.57
CA GLU A 79 -0.17 -10.95 -8.86
C GLU A 79 0.49 -10.33 -10.10
N GLY A 80 1.15 -9.18 -9.94
CA GLY A 80 1.75 -8.43 -11.04
C GLY A 80 1.04 -7.11 -11.28
N THR A 81 1.57 -6.32 -12.20
CA THR A 81 0.99 -5.03 -12.60
C THR A 81 1.45 -4.68 -14.01
N GLU A 82 0.69 -3.84 -14.69
CA GLU A 82 1.17 -3.16 -15.89
C GLU A 82 1.96 -1.90 -15.52
N ILE A 83 3.12 -1.71 -16.15
CA ILE A 83 3.94 -0.49 -16.04
C ILE A 83 4.37 -0.10 -17.45
N LYS A 84 3.99 1.11 -17.88
CA LYS A 84 4.35 1.66 -19.20
C LYS A 84 4.03 0.71 -20.37
N GLY A 85 2.87 0.06 -20.34
CA GLY A 85 2.45 -0.88 -21.41
C GLY A 85 3.09 -2.26 -21.32
N GLN A 86 3.87 -2.55 -20.27
CA GLN A 86 4.52 -3.85 -20.07
C GLN A 86 3.98 -4.53 -18.83
N TRP A 87 3.62 -5.81 -18.96
CA TRP A 87 3.19 -6.62 -17.84
C TRP A 87 4.39 -7.09 -17.01
N LEU A 88 4.47 -6.63 -15.76
CA LEU A 88 5.43 -7.12 -14.78
C LEU A 88 4.79 -8.25 -13.98
N LYS A 89 5.23 -9.49 -14.24
CA LYS A 89 4.74 -10.68 -13.56
C LYS A 89 5.05 -10.65 -12.06
N GLY A 90 4.03 -10.88 -11.23
CA GLY A 90 4.18 -11.13 -9.79
C GLY A 90 4.63 -12.56 -9.48
N CYS A 91 5.01 -12.82 -8.23
CA CYS A 91 5.46 -14.16 -7.82
C CYS A 91 4.31 -15.11 -7.41
N GLY A 92 3.06 -14.63 -7.40
CA GLY A 92 1.86 -15.40 -7.03
C GLY A 92 1.65 -15.56 -5.52
N HIS A 93 2.58 -15.11 -4.69
CA HIS A 93 2.49 -15.22 -3.23
C HIS A 93 1.32 -14.41 -2.67
N LYS A 94 0.59 -14.99 -1.71
CA LYS A 94 -0.40 -14.30 -0.87
C LYS A 94 0.20 -14.15 0.52
N GLY A 95 0.23 -12.93 1.04
CA GLY A 95 0.89 -12.64 2.30
C GLY A 95 0.17 -11.57 3.11
N GLU A 96 0.75 -11.30 4.28
CA GLU A 96 0.37 -10.23 5.20
C GLU A 96 1.58 -9.31 5.40
N ALA A 97 1.34 -8.01 5.51
CA ALA A 97 2.36 -7.01 5.79
C ALA A 97 1.97 -6.22 7.03
N ASN A 98 2.91 -6.05 7.95
CA ASN A 98 2.72 -5.24 9.14
C ASN A 98 3.00 -3.76 8.82
N TYR A 99 1.94 -2.95 8.75
CA TYR A 99 2.09 -1.55 8.35
C TYR A 99 2.81 -0.71 9.39
N ALA A 100 2.75 -1.11 10.67
CA ALA A 100 3.40 -0.43 11.77
C ALA A 100 4.92 -0.64 11.82
N LYS A 101 5.44 -1.64 11.09
CA LYS A 101 6.87 -1.96 10.97
C LYS A 101 7.49 -1.45 9.66
N GLY A 102 6.74 -0.72 8.85
CA GLY A 102 7.20 -0.23 7.55
C GLY A 102 7.36 -1.34 6.49
N GLU A 103 6.58 -2.42 6.58
CA GLU A 103 6.56 -3.50 5.57
C GLU A 103 5.77 -3.13 4.30
N GLY A 104 5.73 -1.85 3.98
CA GLY A 104 5.01 -1.28 2.85
C GLY A 104 4.93 0.23 2.97
N LYS A 105 4.25 0.85 2.01
CA LYS A 105 4.07 2.31 1.97
C LYS A 105 2.71 2.69 1.41
N ILE A 106 2.22 3.88 1.74
CA ILE A 106 1.02 4.39 1.07
C ILE A 106 1.32 4.66 -0.41
N SER A 107 0.34 4.42 -1.25
CA SER A 107 0.44 4.77 -2.66
C SER A 107 0.36 6.29 -2.85
N TRP A 108 1.09 6.83 -3.83
CA TRP A 108 0.97 8.25 -4.16
C TRP A 108 -0.31 8.50 -4.95
N LYS A 109 -1.33 9.07 -4.30
CA LYS A 109 -2.48 9.77 -4.86
C LYS A 109 -3.19 10.55 -3.76
#